data_AF-A0A7V5EBA7-F1
#
_entry.id   AF-A0A7V5EBA7-F1
#
_cell.length_a   1.000
_cell.length_b   1.000
_cell.length_c   1.000
_cell.angle_alpha   90.00
_cell.angle_beta   90.00
_cell.angle_gamma   90.00
#
_symmetry.space_group_name_H-M   'P 1'
#
loop_
_entity.id
_entity.type
_entity.pdbx_description
1 polymer ?
#
loop_
_entity_poly.entity_id
_entity_poly.type
_entity_poly.pdbx_seq_one_letter_code
_entity_poly.pdbx_strand_id
1 'polypeptide(L)'
;MALPFSMVRYSLLSAPDTTLFLPADSFTELMAYLNGETPSPSLLTHPSLRRFLPHINALIKTSVLLKIGYKDVSRYTNLYCLIDYFIIRFCELSMQPLIKESSGEERVEILRHYSVLSETADMLENPAITEAVKSDLRSRESERK
;
A
#
# COMPACT_ATOMS: atom_id res chain seq x y z
N MET A 1 -7.29 -18.23 19.69
CA MET A 1 -6.18 -17.49 20.34
C MET A 1 -5.99 -16.19 19.59
N ALA A 2 -5.65 -15.11 20.28
CA ALA A 2 -5.57 -13.77 19.69
C ALA A 2 -4.17 -13.50 19.14
N LEU A 3 -4.08 -12.82 18.01
CA LEU A 3 -2.84 -12.25 17.48
C LEU A 3 -2.25 -11.23 18.47
N PRO A 4 -0.92 -11.03 18.47
CA PRO A 4 -0.29 -9.98 19.28
C PRO A 4 -0.60 -8.56 18.80
N PHE A 5 -1.29 -8.42 17.66
CA PHE A 5 -1.75 -7.15 17.09
C PHE A 5 -3.17 -7.29 16.53
N SER A 6 -3.84 -6.15 16.42
CA SER A 6 -5.17 -6.09 15.81
C SER A 6 -5.08 -6.19 14.29
N MET A 7 -6.08 -6.80 13.67
CA MET A 7 -6.21 -6.90 12.22
C MET A 7 -7.41 -6.10 11.73
N VAL A 8 -7.24 -5.44 10.60
CA VAL A 8 -8.30 -4.69 9.91
C VAL A 8 -8.55 -5.28 8.55
N ARG A 9 -9.82 -5.28 8.15
CA ARG A 9 -10.26 -5.76 6.86
C ARG A 9 -9.99 -4.70 5.78
N TYR A 10 -9.28 -5.07 4.73
CA TYR A 10 -9.01 -4.24 3.57
C TYR A 10 -9.53 -4.92 2.30
N SER A 11 -10.43 -4.25 1.57
CA SER A 11 -10.89 -4.72 0.26
C SER A 11 -10.05 -4.04 -0.82
N LEU A 12 -9.48 -4.83 -1.72
CA LEU A 12 -8.60 -4.33 -2.77
C LEU A 12 -9.35 -3.37 -3.68
N LEU A 13 -8.70 -2.28 -4.08
CA LEU A 13 -9.26 -1.34 -5.04
C LEU A 13 -9.29 -1.93 -6.45
N SER A 14 -8.27 -2.72 -6.79
CA SER A 14 -8.10 -3.43 -8.06
C SER A 14 -9.04 -4.64 -8.20
N ALA A 15 -9.45 -5.24 -7.09
CA ALA A 15 -10.34 -6.40 -7.04
C ALA A 15 -11.27 -6.30 -5.82
N PRO A 16 -12.40 -5.56 -5.92
CA PRO A 16 -13.27 -5.25 -4.77
C PRO A 16 -13.84 -6.47 -4.02
N ASP A 17 -13.98 -7.60 -4.71
CA ASP A 17 -14.44 -8.86 -4.11
C ASP A 17 -13.35 -9.58 -3.30
N THR A 18 -12.09 -9.17 -3.48
CA THR A 18 -10.94 -9.71 -2.76
C THR A 18 -10.68 -8.89 -1.50
N THR A 19 -10.62 -9.58 -0.36
CA THR A 19 -10.43 -8.97 0.94
C THR A 19 -9.24 -9.59 1.66
N LEU A 20 -8.41 -8.73 2.25
CA LEU A 20 -7.24 -9.10 3.05
C LEU A 20 -7.40 -8.60 4.48
N PHE A 21 -6.64 -9.21 5.39
CA PHE A 21 -6.49 -8.75 6.77
C PHE A 21 -5.10 -8.14 6.93
N LEU A 22 -5.05 -6.87 7.30
CA LEU A 22 -3.82 -6.09 7.45
C LEU A 22 -3.58 -5.75 8.93
N PRO A 23 -2.32 -5.62 9.39
CA PRO A 23 -2.01 -5.12 10.73
C PRO A 23 -2.59 -3.71 10.92
N ALA A 24 -3.47 -3.55 11.92
CA ALA A 24 -4.29 -2.36 12.08
C ALA A 24 -3.46 -1.09 12.31
N ASP A 25 -2.40 -1.17 13.11
CA ASP A 25 -1.57 0.00 13.46
C ASP A 25 -0.81 0.51 12.23
N SER A 26 -0.15 -0.40 11.49
CA SER A 26 0.56 -0.07 10.25
C SER A 26 -0.39 0.43 9.17
N PHE A 27 -1.58 -0.18 9.05
CA PHE A 27 -2.59 0.30 8.12
C PHE A 27 -3.06 1.71 8.49
N THR A 28 -3.35 1.96 9.76
CA THR A 28 -3.82 3.27 10.24
C THR A 28 -2.78 4.36 10.01
N GLU A 29 -1.51 4.08 10.34
CA GLU A 29 -0.39 4.99 10.07
C GLU A 29 -0.32 5.33 8.57
N LEU A 30 -0.40 4.32 7.71
CA LEU A 30 -0.35 4.53 6.28
C LEU A 30 -1.56 5.29 5.74
N MET A 31 -2.76 5.04 6.26
CA MET A 31 -3.96 5.77 5.87
C MET A 31 -3.85 7.26 6.19
N ALA A 32 -3.32 7.61 7.37
CA ALA A 32 -3.07 9.00 7.73
C ALA A 32 -2.12 9.68 6.73
N TYR A 33 -1.07 8.97 6.28
CA TYR A 33 -0.17 9.46 5.23
C TYR A 33 -0.88 9.63 3.87
N LEU A 34 -1.66 8.62 3.43
CA LEU A 34 -2.39 8.69 2.15
C LEU A 34 -3.48 9.77 2.14
N ASN A 35 -4.01 10.16 3.30
CA ASN A 35 -4.93 11.28 3.45
C ASN A 35 -4.21 12.64 3.59
N GLY A 36 -2.87 12.65 3.65
CA GLY A 36 -2.08 13.88 3.80
C GLY A 36 -2.09 14.46 5.22
N GLU A 37 -2.46 13.67 6.22
CA GLU A 37 -2.57 14.10 7.62
C GLU A 37 -1.23 14.05 8.36
N THR A 38 -0.35 13.10 7.99
CA THR A 38 0.93 12.87 8.65
C THR A 38 2.09 12.82 7.64
N PRO A 39 3.33 13.15 8.07
CA PRO A 39 4.50 12.99 7.23
C PRO A 39 4.79 11.51 6.94
N SER A 40 5.60 11.29 5.91
CA SER A 40 6.03 9.96 5.45
C SER A 40 6.63 9.10 6.58
N PRO A 41 6.07 7.91 6.87
CA PRO A 41 6.69 6.92 7.75
C PRO A 41 8.10 6.52 7.34
N SER A 42 8.93 6.07 8.29
CA SER A 42 10.30 5.62 8.04
C SER A 42 10.35 4.44 7.06
N LEU A 43 9.37 3.53 7.14
CA LEU A 43 9.23 2.36 6.28
C LEU A 43 9.07 2.72 4.79
N LEU A 44 8.62 3.94 4.47
CA LEU A 44 8.51 4.41 3.08
C LEU A 44 9.87 4.59 2.39
N THR A 45 10.96 4.67 3.17
CA THR A 45 12.32 4.73 2.62
C THR A 45 12.82 3.39 2.09
N HIS A 46 12.09 2.29 2.33
CA HIS A 46 12.43 0.97 1.84
C HIS A 46 12.45 0.92 0.30
N PRO A 47 13.44 0.30 -0.37
CA PRO A 47 13.60 0.36 -1.83
C PRO A 47 12.35 -0.02 -2.64
N SER A 48 11.60 -1.03 -2.20
CA SER A 48 10.38 -1.51 -2.89
C SER A 48 9.24 -0.48 -2.91
N LEU A 49 9.13 0.35 -1.87
CA LEU A 49 8.15 1.42 -1.74
C LEU A 49 8.67 2.74 -2.33
N ARG A 50 9.96 3.04 -2.10
CA ARG A 50 10.61 4.29 -2.50
C ARG A 50 10.41 4.63 -3.97
N ARG A 51 10.46 3.62 -4.86
CA ARG A 51 10.29 3.81 -6.31
C ARG A 51 8.91 4.34 -6.72
N PHE A 52 7.88 4.12 -5.90
CA PHE A 52 6.50 4.57 -6.18
C PHE A 52 6.13 5.84 -5.41
N LEU A 53 6.98 6.33 -4.51
CA LEU A 53 6.72 7.55 -3.74
C LEU A 53 6.40 8.78 -4.60
N PRO A 54 7.04 9.02 -5.76
CA PRO A 54 6.65 10.15 -6.60
C PRO A 54 5.18 10.09 -7.01
N HIS A 55 4.70 8.92 -7.45
CA HIS A 55 3.30 8.68 -7.85
C HIS A 55 2.34 8.81 -6.67
N ILE A 56 2.69 8.21 -5.52
CA ILE A 56 1.89 8.30 -4.29
C ILE A 56 1.79 9.75 -3.80
N ASN A 57 2.90 10.49 -3.75
CA ASN A 57 2.88 11.88 -3.32
C ASN A 57 2.11 12.78 -4.29
N ALA A 58 2.19 12.52 -5.60
CA ALA A 58 1.38 13.24 -6.59
C ALA A 58 -0.12 12.97 -6.37
N LEU A 59 -0.48 11.72 -6.07
CA LEU A 59 -1.85 11.34 -5.74
C LEU A 59 -2.34 12.01 -4.47
N ILE A 60 -1.55 12.03 -3.39
CA ILE A 60 -1.88 12.71 -2.12
C ILE A 60 -2.06 14.22 -2.37
N LYS A 61 -1.13 14.86 -3.07
CA LYS A 61 -1.25 16.30 -3.41
C LYS A 61 -2.54 16.59 -4.18
N THR A 62 -2.90 15.72 -5.13
CA THR A 62 -4.13 15.83 -5.92
C THR A 62 -5.37 15.63 -5.04
N SER A 63 -5.34 14.63 -4.16
CA SER A 63 -6.40 14.35 -3.17
C SER A 63 -6.67 15.55 -2.27
N VAL A 64 -5.62 16.16 -1.70
CA VAL A 64 -5.70 17.36 -0.86
C VAL A 64 -6.19 18.57 -1.65
N LEU A 65 -5.64 18.82 -2.84
CA LEU A 65 -6.01 19.95 -3.68
C LEU A 65 -7.49 19.91 -4.07
N LEU A 66 -7.99 18.73 -4.44
CA LEU A 66 -9.36 18.52 -4.90
C LEU A 66 -10.34 18.21 -3.75
N LYS A 67 -9.85 18.05 -2.52
CA LYS A 67 -10.63 17.64 -1.34
C LYS A 67 -11.44 16.35 -1.57
N ILE A 68 -10.87 15.39 -2.29
CA ILE A 68 -11.43 14.06 -2.51
C ILE A 68 -10.47 13.01 -1.97
N GLY A 69 -10.96 11.85 -1.53
CA GLY A 69 -10.12 10.82 -0.92
C GLY A 69 -9.17 10.14 -1.92
N TYR A 70 -8.07 9.57 -1.42
CA TYR A 70 -7.07 8.88 -2.24
C TYR A 70 -7.67 7.76 -3.11
N LYS A 71 -8.73 7.09 -2.63
CA LYS A 71 -9.45 6.03 -3.36
C LYS A 71 -10.14 6.55 -4.61
N ASP A 72 -10.67 7.76 -4.56
CA ASP A 72 -11.33 8.36 -5.72
C ASP A 72 -10.29 8.84 -6.72
N VAL A 73 -9.21 9.47 -6.24
CA VAL A 73 -8.09 9.87 -7.11
C VAL A 73 -7.46 8.66 -7.79
N SER A 74 -7.25 7.55 -7.07
CA SER A 74 -6.67 6.33 -7.65
C SER A 74 -7.56 5.73 -8.74
N ARG A 75 -8.89 5.82 -8.60
CA ARG A 75 -9.84 5.45 -9.65
C ARG A 75 -9.75 6.36 -10.87
N TYR A 76 -9.76 7.68 -10.68
CA TYR A 76 -9.65 8.63 -11.79
C TYR A 76 -8.32 8.51 -12.55
N THR A 77 -7.24 8.21 -11.84
CA THR A 77 -5.89 8.09 -12.40
C THR A 77 -5.53 6.68 -12.87
N ASN A 78 -6.39 5.68 -12.62
CA ASN A 78 -6.12 4.26 -12.85
C ASN A 78 -4.82 3.78 -12.15
N LEU A 79 -4.64 4.20 -10.90
CA LEU A 79 -3.51 3.83 -10.03
C LEU A 79 -3.96 2.88 -8.90
N TYR A 80 -5.02 2.10 -9.12
CA TYR A 80 -5.62 1.26 -8.08
C TYR A 80 -4.73 0.06 -7.71
N CYS A 81 -4.07 -0.60 -8.68
CA CYS A 81 -3.13 -1.68 -8.35
C CYS A 81 -1.90 -1.13 -7.64
N LEU A 82 -1.43 0.06 -8.04
CA LEU A 82 -0.31 0.73 -7.40
C LEU A 82 -0.60 1.04 -5.94
N ILE A 83 -1.80 1.55 -5.64
CA ILE A 83 -2.21 1.84 -4.26
C ILE A 83 -2.36 0.56 -3.44
N ASP A 84 -3.00 -0.48 -3.99
CA ASP A 84 -3.11 -1.77 -3.32
C ASP A 84 -1.72 -2.36 -3.00
N TYR A 85 -0.84 -2.42 -4.00
CA TYR A 85 0.54 -2.87 -3.83
C TYR A 85 1.25 -2.09 -2.72
N PHE A 86 1.14 -0.76 -2.75
CA PHE A 86 1.81 0.11 -1.78
C PHE A 86 1.33 -0.15 -0.35
N ILE A 87 0.01 -0.31 -0.15
CA ILE A 87 -0.60 -0.61 1.15
C ILE A 87 -0.17 -1.97 1.67
N ILE A 88 -0.29 -3.00 0.83
CA ILE A 88 0.02 -4.37 1.22
C ILE A 88 1.52 -4.51 1.50
N ARG A 89 2.37 -3.96 0.64
CA ARG A 89 3.83 -4.03 0.81
C ARG A 89 4.29 -3.30 2.06
N PHE A 90 3.70 -2.16 2.40
CA PHE A 90 3.99 -1.47 3.65
C PHE A 90 3.65 -2.34 4.88
N CYS A 91 2.46 -2.94 4.88
CA CYS A 91 2.00 -3.82 5.95
C CYS A 91 2.82 -5.11 6.05
N GLU A 92 3.25 -5.68 4.92
CA GLU A 92 4.14 -6.84 4.88
C GLU A 92 5.51 -6.52 5.50
N LEU A 93 6.11 -5.38 5.12
CA LEU A 93 7.39 -4.94 5.67
C LEU A 93 7.32 -4.65 7.18
N SER A 94 6.22 -4.09 7.68
CA SER A 94 6.04 -3.80 9.10
C SER A 94 5.93 -5.06 9.97
N MET A 95 5.57 -6.20 9.38
CA MET A 95 5.51 -7.49 10.09
C MET A 95 6.89 -8.17 10.21
N GLN A 96 7.88 -7.79 9.40
CA GLN A 96 9.19 -8.45 9.42
C GLN A 96 9.93 -8.38 10.76
N PRO A 97 9.94 -7.25 11.50
CA PRO A 97 10.50 -7.20 12.85
C PRO A 97 9.78 -8.14 13.82
N LEU A 98 8.44 -8.18 13.76
CA LEU A 98 7.62 -9.04 14.62
C LEU A 98 7.99 -10.52 14.43
N ILE A 99 8.19 -10.98 13.19
CA ILE A 99 8.61 -12.36 12.90
C ILE A 99 9.95 -12.71 13.56
N LYS A 100 10.87 -11.73 13.67
CA LYS A 100 12.19 -11.94 14.30
C LYS A 100 12.11 -12.02 15.82
N GLU A 101 11.16 -11.29 16.41
CA GLU A 101 11.01 -11.16 17.87
C GLU A 101 10.07 -12.23 18.46
N SER A 102 9.14 -12.77 17.68
CA SER A 102 8.19 -13.80 18.12
C SER A 102 8.76 -15.22 18.12
N SER A 103 8.15 -16.11 18.90
CA SER A 103 8.53 -17.53 18.99
C SER A 103 7.34 -18.48 19.09
N GLY A 104 7.56 -19.77 18.83
CA GLY A 104 6.51 -20.79 18.95
C GLY A 104 5.29 -20.55 18.07
N GLU A 105 4.11 -20.77 18.63
CA GLU A 105 2.82 -20.67 17.93
C GLU A 105 2.52 -19.25 17.42
N GLU A 106 2.94 -18.22 18.16
CA GLU A 106 2.77 -16.82 17.77
C GLU A 106 3.48 -16.54 16.44
N ARG A 107 4.72 -16.99 16.30
CA ARG A 107 5.49 -16.81 15.07
C ARG A 107 4.84 -17.53 13.89
N VAL A 108 4.26 -18.71 14.10
CA VAL A 108 3.56 -19.46 13.04
C VAL A 108 2.35 -18.65 12.54
N GLU A 109 1.58 -18.06 13.45
CA GLU A 109 0.40 -17.28 13.07
C GLU A 109 0.79 -15.99 12.31
N ILE A 110 1.82 -15.28 12.78
CA ILE A 110 2.35 -14.11 12.06
C ILE A 110 2.83 -14.49 10.66
N LEU A 111 3.53 -15.63 10.52
CA LEU A 111 4.02 -16.12 9.24
C LEU A 111 2.88 -16.47 8.27
N ARG A 112 1.75 -16.99 8.75
CA ARG A 112 0.57 -17.26 7.90
C ARG A 112 0.05 -15.98 7.25
N HIS A 113 -0.13 -14.93 8.05
CA HIS A 113 -0.58 -13.64 7.55
C HIS A 113 0.47 -12.99 6.63
N TYR A 114 1.74 -13.03 7.03
CA TYR A 114 2.85 -12.53 6.22
C TYR A 114 2.89 -13.21 4.84
N SER A 115 2.71 -14.54 4.75
CA SER A 115 2.69 -15.28 3.47
C SER A 115 1.61 -14.74 2.54
N VAL A 116 0.38 -14.56 3.04
CA VAL A 116 -0.73 -14.04 2.25
C VAL A 116 -0.43 -12.62 1.73
N LEU A 117 0.12 -11.75 2.58
CA LEU A 117 0.49 -10.40 2.17
C LEU A 117 1.64 -10.39 1.16
N SER A 118 2.66 -11.23 1.36
CA SER A 118 3.80 -11.37 0.45
C SER A 118 3.34 -11.85 -0.92
N GLU A 119 2.57 -12.94 -0.99
CA GLU A 119 2.05 -13.48 -2.25
C GLU A 119 1.17 -12.46 -2.97
N THR A 120 0.31 -11.75 -2.23
CA THR A 120 -0.57 -10.74 -2.85
C THR A 120 0.23 -9.53 -3.33
N ALA A 121 1.24 -9.09 -2.59
CA ALA A 121 2.14 -8.01 -3.02
C ALA A 121 2.90 -8.39 -4.29
N ASP A 122 3.40 -9.61 -4.37
CA ASP A 122 4.13 -10.11 -5.55
C ASP A 122 3.21 -10.18 -6.78
N MET A 123 1.95 -10.61 -6.60
CA MET A 123 0.95 -10.60 -7.67
C MET A 123 0.61 -9.19 -8.18
N LEU A 124 0.60 -8.19 -7.28
CA LEU A 124 0.25 -6.81 -7.62
C LEU A 124 1.42 -5.97 -8.13
N GLU A 125 2.66 -6.42 -7.95
CA GLU A 125 3.86 -5.65 -8.31
C GLU A 125 3.89 -5.27 -9.80
N ASN A 126 3.71 -6.25 -10.69
CA ASN A 126 3.75 -6.01 -12.13
C ASN A 126 2.62 -5.08 -12.62
N PRO A 127 1.35 -5.28 -12.19
CA PRO A 127 0.28 -4.30 -12.42
C PRO A 127 0.62 -2.90 -11.91
N ALA A 128 1.14 -2.76 -10.70
CA ALA A 128 1.52 -1.48 -10.10
C ALA A 128 2.60 -0.75 -10.92
N ILE A 129 3.63 -1.47 -11.37
CA ILE A 129 4.67 -0.92 -12.26
C ILE A 129 4.05 -0.44 -13.56
N THR A 130 3.17 -1.25 -14.15
CA THR A 130 2.50 -0.92 -15.42
C THR A 130 1.67 0.36 -15.30
N GLU A 131 0.95 0.53 -14.19
CA GLU A 131 0.17 1.74 -13.90
C GLU A 131 1.07 2.97 -13.73
N ALA A 132 2.14 2.86 -12.94
CA ALA A 132 3.12 3.96 -12.76
C ALA A 132 3.69 4.44 -14.11
N VAL A 133 4.15 3.50 -14.94
CA VAL A 133 4.75 3.80 -16.25
C VAL A 133 3.72 4.46 -17.18
N LYS A 134 2.49 3.95 -17.23
CA LYS A 134 1.42 4.55 -18.06
C LYS A 134 1.09 5.98 -17.62
N SER A 135 1.07 6.24 -16.31
CA SER A 135 0.87 7.58 -15.77
C SER A 135 1.98 8.53 -16.23
N ASP A 136 3.24 8.12 -16.14
CA ASP A 136 4.38 8.95 -16.56
C ASP A 136 4.38 9.26 -18.06
N LEU A 137 4.02 8.29 -18.89
CA LEU A 137 3.94 8.47 -20.34
C LEU A 137 2.84 9.46 -20.74
N ARG A 138 1.66 9.38 -20.12
CA ARG A 138 0.55 10.33 -20.36
C ARG A 138 0.90 11.77 -20.00
N SER A 139 1.64 11.97 -18.91
CA SER A 139 2.11 13.30 -18.50
C SER A 139 3.02 13.91 -19.56
N ARG A 140 3.97 13.13 -20.10
CA ARG A 140 4.90 13.58 -21.14
C ARG A 140 4.23 13.89 -22.48
N GLU A 141 3.19 13.15 -22.84
CA GLU A 141 2.41 13.43 -24.06
C GLU A 141 1.61 14.73 -23.93
N SER A 142 1.14 15.05 -22.72
CA SER A 142 0.39 16.27 -22.43
C SER A 142 1.28 17.52 -22.44
N GLU A 143 2.55 17.41 -22.05
CA GLU A 143 3.54 18.50 -22.11
C GLU A 143 4.02 18.83 -23.53
N ARG A 144 3.77 17.95 -24.51
CA ARG A 144 4.16 18.13 -25.92
C ARG A 144 3.06 18.76 -26.79
N LYS A 145 1.88 19.00 -26.24
CA LYS A 145 0.74 19.64 -26.91
C LYS A 145 0.54 21.05 -26.39
#